data_AF-A0A2V8MHW3-F1
#
_entry.id   AF-A0A2V8MHW3-F1
#
_cell.length_a   1.000
_cell.length_b   1.000
_cell.length_c   1.000
_cell.angle_alpha   90.00
_cell.angle_beta   90.00
_cell.angle_gamma   90.00
#
_symmetry.space_group_name_H-M   'P 1'
#
loop_
_entity.id
_entity.type
_entity.pdbx_description
1 polymer ?
#
loop_
_entity_poly.entity_id
_entity_poly.type
_entity_poly.pdbx_seq_one_letter_code
_entity_poly.pdbx_strand_id
1 'polypeptide(L)'
;MNRREFSVLVGGAAAWWAQRASAQQQQAAPGNPAPRLDWLARHKEPILEPGLPIIDPHHHLWQRPGWRYLLDDLLTDTGSGHNIVATVYMEASSMYRDRGPEEMRPVGEVEFANGVAAMCGSGVFGKTRVAAGIVG
;
A
#
# COMPACT_ATOMS: atom_id res chain seq x y z
N MET A 1 9.82 -61.03 -19.23
CA MET A 1 10.15 -60.46 -17.91
C MET A 1 9.33 -59.19 -17.74
N ASN A 2 8.83 -58.97 -16.53
CA ASN A 2 7.63 -58.20 -16.20
C ASN A 2 7.71 -56.69 -16.48
N ARG A 3 6.58 -56.12 -16.90
CA ARG A 3 6.26 -54.69 -16.80
C ARG A 3 6.25 -54.27 -15.33
N ARG A 4 6.75 -53.07 -15.04
CA ARG A 4 6.28 -52.26 -13.90
C ARG A 4 6.11 -50.83 -14.37
N GLU A 5 4.86 -50.48 -14.64
CA GLU A 5 4.41 -49.10 -14.68
C GLU A 5 4.43 -48.55 -13.26
N PHE A 6 5.02 -47.37 -13.07
CA PHE A 6 4.81 -46.58 -11.86
C PHE A 6 3.83 -45.47 -12.21
N SER A 7 2.58 -45.70 -11.85
CA SER A 7 1.57 -44.65 -11.74
C SER A 7 1.79 -43.97 -10.39
N VAL A 8 2.18 -42.69 -10.41
CA VAL A 8 2.16 -41.84 -9.21
C VAL A 8 1.09 -40.78 -9.44
N LEU A 9 -0.09 -41.03 -8.90
CA LEU A 9 -1.14 -40.04 -8.67
C LEU A 9 -1.06 -39.60 -7.20
N VAL A 10 -0.45 -38.44 -6.97
CA VAL A 10 -0.66 -37.55 -5.82
C VAL A 10 -0.40 -36.16 -6.39
N GLY A 11 -1.34 -35.24 -6.56
CA GLY A 11 -2.44 -34.89 -5.67
C GLY A 11 -2.00 -33.72 -4.81
N GLY A 12 -2.32 -32.50 -5.23
CA GLY A 12 -2.56 -31.39 -4.29
C GLY A 12 -1.54 -30.25 -4.22
N ALA A 13 -2.13 -29.05 -4.18
CA ALA A 13 -1.60 -27.78 -3.70
C ALA A 13 -0.61 -27.03 -4.60
N ALA A 14 -1.18 -26.22 -5.51
CA ALA A 14 -0.63 -24.92 -5.84
C ALA A 14 -0.16 -24.22 -4.55
N ALA A 15 1.12 -23.88 -4.48
CA ALA A 15 1.68 -23.10 -3.39
C ALA A 15 1.16 -21.67 -3.48
N TRP A 16 -0.02 -21.44 -2.90
CA TRP A 16 -0.49 -20.12 -2.53
C TRP A 16 0.44 -19.60 -1.43
N TRP A 17 1.34 -18.68 -1.78
CA TRP A 17 2.04 -17.85 -0.80
C TRP A 17 1.02 -16.89 -0.17
N ALA A 18 0.16 -17.40 0.71
CA ALA A 18 -0.56 -16.56 1.64
C ALA A 18 0.44 -16.14 2.73
N GLN A 19 1.27 -15.14 2.44
CA GLN A 19 1.87 -14.34 3.50
C GLN A 19 0.72 -13.63 4.21
N ARG A 20 0.20 -14.26 5.26
CA ARG A 20 -0.46 -13.52 6.33
C ARG A 20 0.63 -12.71 7.01
N ALA A 21 0.86 -11.50 6.52
CA ALA A 21 1.42 -10.45 7.34
C ALA A 21 0.43 -10.27 8.50
N SER A 22 0.69 -10.93 9.63
CA SER A 22 0.06 -10.58 10.88
C SER A 22 0.62 -9.22 11.26
N ALA A 23 0.01 -8.15 10.73
CA ALA A 23 0.12 -6.85 11.33
C ALA A 23 -0.57 -6.98 12.70
N GLN A 24 0.21 -7.09 13.77
CA GLN A 24 -0.31 -6.82 15.09
C GLN A 24 -0.94 -5.43 15.02
N GLN A 25 -2.28 -5.36 15.03
CA GLN A 25 -3.01 -4.13 15.30
C GLN A 25 -2.69 -3.74 16.73
N GLN A 26 -1.59 -3.01 16.92
CA GLN A 26 -1.44 -2.19 18.12
C GLN A 26 -2.63 -1.23 18.17
N GLN A 27 -3.14 -0.91 19.36
CA GLN A 27 -4.33 -0.07 19.50
C GLN A 27 -4.02 1.38 19.12
N ALA A 28 -5.02 2.09 18.61
CA ALA A 28 -4.89 3.50 18.26
C ALA A 28 -4.57 4.34 19.49
N ALA A 29 -3.69 5.33 19.34
CA ALA A 29 -3.46 6.32 20.39
C ALA A 29 -4.78 7.08 20.70
N PRO A 30 -5.03 7.45 21.97
CA PRO A 30 -6.23 8.19 22.34
C PRO A 30 -6.28 9.54 21.61
N GLY A 31 -7.41 9.84 20.95
CA GLY A 31 -7.65 11.13 20.29
C GLY A 31 -7.83 11.07 18.78
N ASN A 32 -7.49 9.95 18.11
CA ASN A 32 -7.79 9.77 16.70
C ASN A 32 -8.40 8.35 16.49
N PRO A 33 -9.71 8.23 16.18
CA PRO A 33 -10.35 6.93 16.01
C PRO A 33 -9.99 6.29 14.66
N ALA A 34 -9.76 4.98 14.65
CA ALA A 34 -9.54 4.24 13.41
C ALA A 34 -10.68 4.48 12.38
N PRO A 35 -10.40 4.39 11.07
CA PRO A 35 -11.42 4.57 10.04
C PRO A 35 -12.64 3.66 10.28
N ARG A 36 -13.84 4.26 10.26
CA ARG A 36 -15.11 3.54 10.41
C ARG A 36 -15.55 3.01 9.05
N LEU A 37 -15.14 1.78 8.72
CA LEU A 37 -15.40 1.17 7.41
C LEU A 37 -16.89 1.00 7.11
N ASP A 38 -17.70 0.71 8.13
CA ASP A 38 -19.16 0.63 8.03
C ASP A 38 -19.77 1.97 7.60
N TRP A 39 -19.24 3.08 8.11
CA TRP A 39 -19.65 4.42 7.74
C TRP A 39 -19.23 4.77 6.29
N LEU A 40 -17.99 4.46 5.89
CA LEU A 40 -17.52 4.68 4.52
C LEU A 40 -18.31 3.86 3.48
N ALA A 41 -18.83 2.70 3.87
CA ALA A 41 -19.62 1.85 2.99
C ALA A 41 -21.08 2.33 2.79
N ARG A 42 -21.55 3.34 3.54
CA ARG A 42 -22.96 3.78 3.50
C ARG A 42 -23.38 4.39 2.17
N HIS A 43 -22.44 4.90 1.38
CA HIS A 43 -22.75 5.55 0.12
C HIS A 43 -21.73 5.17 -0.96
N LYS A 44 -22.24 4.97 -2.18
CA LYS A 44 -21.45 4.70 -3.38
C LYS A 44 -22.04 5.55 -4.50
N GLU A 45 -21.20 6.36 -5.11
CA GLU A 45 -21.58 7.19 -6.25
C GLU A 45 -21.00 6.60 -7.54
N PRO A 46 -21.65 6.79 -8.69
CA PRO A 46 -21.09 6.42 -9.98
C PRO A 46 -19.80 7.20 -10.27
N ILE A 47 -18.79 6.51 -10.80
CA ILE A 47 -17.57 7.15 -11.26
C ILE A 47 -17.86 7.91 -12.55
N LEU A 48 -17.64 9.22 -12.50
CA LEU A 48 -17.75 10.09 -13.65
C LEU A 48 -16.41 10.12 -14.40
N GLU A 49 -16.48 10.14 -15.73
CA GLU A 49 -15.32 10.24 -16.62
C GLU A 49 -14.17 9.29 -16.24
N PRO A 50 -14.39 7.97 -16.18
CA PRO A 50 -13.40 7.01 -15.69
C PRO A 50 -12.10 6.99 -16.51
N GLY A 51 -12.08 7.59 -17.69
CA GLY A 51 -10.87 7.76 -18.51
C GLY A 51 -10.07 9.03 -18.23
N LEU A 52 -10.63 10.04 -17.54
CA LEU A 52 -9.97 11.31 -17.27
C LEU A 52 -8.73 11.08 -16.40
N PRO A 53 -7.51 11.38 -16.87
CA PRO A 53 -6.32 11.20 -16.06
C PRO A 53 -6.30 12.19 -14.90
N ILE A 54 -6.10 11.66 -13.69
CA ILE A 54 -6.08 12.44 -12.44
C ILE A 54 -4.73 12.26 -11.76
N ILE A 55 -4.20 13.35 -11.21
CA ILE A 55 -3.13 13.32 -10.22
C ILE A 55 -3.78 13.53 -8.86
N ASP A 56 -3.60 12.59 -7.94
CA ASP A 56 -3.95 12.81 -6.54
C ASP A 56 -2.87 13.69 -5.90
N PRO A 57 -3.18 14.96 -5.58
CA PRO A 57 -2.16 15.91 -5.15
C PRO A 57 -1.79 15.76 -3.68
N HIS A 58 -2.46 14.91 -2.91
CA HIS A 58 -2.26 14.84 -1.46
C HIS A 58 -2.65 13.48 -0.90
N HIS A 59 -1.64 12.67 -0.57
CA HIS A 59 -1.83 11.52 0.31
C HIS A 59 -0.66 11.42 1.29
N HIS A 60 -0.86 10.64 2.34
CA HIS A 60 0.16 10.28 3.31
C HIS A 60 0.35 8.77 3.32
N LEU A 61 1.47 8.30 3.85
CA LEU A 61 1.71 6.88 4.13
C LEU A 61 2.29 6.76 5.54
N TRP A 62 1.69 5.92 6.37
CA TRP A 62 2.15 5.74 7.75
C TRP A 62 1.92 4.35 8.29
N GLN A 63 2.80 3.99 9.23
CA GLN A 63 2.66 2.82 10.10
C GLN A 63 2.80 3.30 11.55
N ARG A 64 1.67 3.38 12.26
CA ARG A 64 1.57 3.82 13.65
C ARG A 64 0.70 2.84 14.44
N PRO A 65 0.79 2.80 15.77
CA PRO A 65 -0.13 2.04 16.60
C PRO A 65 -1.59 2.38 16.27
N GLY A 66 -2.34 1.38 15.79
CA GLY A 66 -3.76 1.45 15.41
C GLY A 66 -4.08 2.24 14.15
N TRP A 67 -3.05 2.73 13.47
CA TRP A 67 -3.16 3.65 12.35
C TRP A 67 -2.17 3.23 11.27
N ARG A 68 -2.68 2.48 10.30
CA ARG A 68 -1.91 2.02 9.15
C ARG A 68 -2.59 2.50 7.88
N TYR A 69 -1.80 3.10 7.01
CA TYR A 69 -2.17 3.38 5.63
C TYR A 69 -0.88 3.34 4.81
N LEU A 70 -0.61 2.22 4.17
CA LEU A 70 0.59 2.00 3.34
C LEU A 70 0.20 1.73 1.88
N LEU A 71 1.16 1.31 1.07
CA LEU A 71 0.98 1.14 -0.37
C LEU A 71 -0.26 0.31 -0.75
N ASP A 72 -0.48 -0.84 -0.10
CA ASP A 72 -1.63 -1.71 -0.42
C ASP A 72 -2.99 -1.01 -0.18
N ASP A 73 -3.06 -0.18 0.86
CA ASP A 73 -4.25 0.60 1.21
C ASP A 73 -4.49 1.69 0.15
N LEU A 74 -3.44 2.43 -0.21
CA LEU A 74 -3.50 3.44 -1.27
C LEU A 74 -3.85 2.84 -2.63
N LEU A 75 -3.32 1.67 -2.98
CA LEU A 75 -3.64 0.98 -4.24
C LEU A 75 -5.08 0.49 -4.28
N THR A 76 -5.65 0.14 -3.12
CA THR A 76 -7.08 -0.18 -3.01
C THR A 76 -7.94 1.04 -3.33
N ASP A 77 -7.58 2.21 -2.78
CA ASP A 77 -8.33 3.45 -2.99
C ASP A 77 -8.16 4.01 -4.41
N THR A 78 -6.93 4.10 -4.89
CA THR A 78 -6.62 4.58 -6.25
C THR A 78 -7.07 3.60 -7.34
N GLY A 79 -7.24 2.32 -7.00
CA GLY A 79 -7.76 1.26 -7.86
C GLY A 79 -9.29 1.16 -7.87
N SER A 80 -10.03 2.04 -7.19
CA SER A 80 -11.49 2.01 -7.07
C SER A 80 -12.25 2.25 -8.39
N GLY A 81 -11.56 2.74 -9.43
CA GLY A 81 -12.07 2.88 -10.80
C GLY A 81 -11.79 4.24 -11.45
N HIS A 82 -11.36 5.24 -10.67
CA HIS A 82 -10.82 6.49 -11.22
C HIS A 82 -9.49 6.23 -11.93
N ASN A 83 -9.19 6.99 -12.99
CA ASN A 83 -7.90 6.91 -13.68
C ASN A 83 -6.85 7.78 -12.96
N ILE A 84 -6.47 7.38 -11.74
CA ILE A 84 -5.34 7.99 -11.03
C ILE A 84 -4.05 7.53 -11.70
N VAL A 85 -3.32 8.46 -12.33
CA VAL A 85 -2.08 8.14 -13.06
C VAL A 85 -0.84 8.40 -12.23
N ALA A 86 -0.92 9.32 -11.26
CA ALA A 86 0.17 9.65 -10.35
C ALA A 86 -0.36 10.22 -9.03
N THR A 87 0.48 10.18 -7.99
CA THR A 87 0.16 10.81 -6.70
C THR A 87 1.32 11.65 -6.18
N VAL A 88 1.02 12.61 -5.30
CA VAL A 88 2.00 13.39 -4.54
C VAL A 88 1.94 12.99 -3.07
N TYR A 89 3.08 12.58 -2.53
CA TYR A 89 3.24 12.25 -1.12
C TYR A 89 3.50 13.52 -0.31
N MET A 90 2.86 13.62 0.84
CA MET A 90 3.00 14.72 1.79
C MET A 90 3.57 14.22 3.12
N GLU A 91 4.53 14.94 3.67
CA GLU A 91 5.12 14.69 5.00
C GLU A 91 4.05 14.40 6.04
N ALA A 92 4.31 13.38 6.84
CA ALA A 92 3.41 12.81 7.82
C ALA A 92 4.19 12.33 9.05
N SER A 93 5.40 12.83 9.29
CA SER A 93 6.30 12.42 10.38
C SER A 93 6.38 10.90 10.53
N SER A 94 6.66 10.21 9.42
CA SER A 94 6.57 8.75 9.27
C SER A 94 7.92 8.19 8.84
N MET A 95 8.29 7.00 9.34
CA MET A 95 9.54 6.31 8.96
C MET A 95 10.81 7.16 9.13
N TYR A 96 10.83 8.06 10.12
CA TYR A 96 12.06 8.75 10.52
C TYR A 96 13.16 7.75 10.86
N ARG A 97 14.41 8.09 10.54
CA ARG A 97 15.55 7.25 10.90
C ARG A 97 15.59 7.03 12.42
N ASP A 98 15.89 5.81 12.82
CA ASP A 98 16.06 5.41 14.22
C ASP A 98 17.48 5.69 14.75
N ARG A 99 18.41 6.04 13.85
CA ARG A 99 19.83 6.29 14.13
C ARG A 99 20.37 7.44 13.27
N GLY A 100 21.53 7.96 13.68
CA GLY A 100 22.21 9.09 13.02
C GLY A 100 21.92 10.43 13.68
N PRO A 101 22.40 11.55 13.10
CA PRO A 101 22.15 12.90 13.61
C PRO A 101 20.65 13.21 13.68
N GLU A 102 20.22 13.90 14.73
CA GLU A 102 18.81 14.17 15.01
C GLU A 102 18.15 14.96 13.87
N GLU A 103 18.85 15.97 13.37
CA GLU A 103 18.46 16.82 12.26
C GLU A 103 18.32 16.06 10.93
N MET A 104 18.91 14.86 10.83
CA MET A 104 18.85 14.00 9.64
C MET A 104 17.82 12.87 9.77
N ARG A 105 17.09 12.78 10.88
CA ARG A 105 16.04 11.76 11.06
C ARG A 105 14.87 11.90 10.08
N PRO A 106 14.36 13.12 9.76
CA PRO A 106 13.27 13.29 8.80
C PRO A 106 13.59 12.81 7.39
N VAL A 107 14.86 12.74 7.01
CA VAL A 107 15.27 12.20 5.70
C VAL A 107 14.85 10.74 5.51
N GLY A 108 14.70 9.97 6.60
CA GLY A 108 14.18 8.61 6.54
C GLY A 108 12.77 8.53 5.95
N GLU A 109 11.95 9.57 6.15
CA GLU A 109 10.62 9.65 5.56
C GLU A 109 10.68 9.79 4.04
N VAL A 110 11.57 10.66 3.55
CA VAL A 110 11.79 10.87 2.11
C VAL A 110 12.35 9.60 1.47
N GLU A 111 13.28 8.91 2.14
CA GLU A 111 13.80 7.62 1.69
C GLU A 111 12.70 6.55 1.59
N PHE A 112 11.81 6.51 2.58
CA PHE A 112 10.66 5.61 2.58
C PHE A 112 9.68 5.92 1.44
N ALA A 113 9.26 7.17 1.26
CA ALA A 113 8.37 7.58 0.18
C ALA A 113 8.99 7.30 -1.19
N ASN A 114 10.28 7.58 -1.37
CA ASN A 114 11.02 7.24 -2.59
C ASN A 114 11.13 5.73 -2.82
N GLY A 115 11.24 4.93 -1.76
CA GLY A 115 11.17 3.46 -1.85
C GLY A 115 9.83 2.97 -2.39
N VAL A 116 8.72 3.54 -1.92
CA VAL A 116 7.38 3.26 -2.45
C VAL A 116 7.25 3.71 -3.91
N ALA A 117 7.78 4.90 -4.25
CA ALA A 117 7.82 5.38 -5.63
C ALA A 117 8.59 4.43 -6.55
N ALA A 118 9.71 3.89 -6.09
CA ALA A 118 10.50 2.90 -6.85
C ALA A 118 9.74 1.59 -7.05
N MET A 119 9.02 1.09 -6.04
CA MET A 119 8.15 -0.09 -6.17
C MET A 119 7.12 0.12 -7.28
N CYS A 120 6.37 1.22 -7.27
CA CYS A 120 5.38 1.51 -8.31
C CYS A 120 6.01 1.83 -9.66
N GLY A 121 7.23 2.38 -9.68
CA GLY A 121 8.01 2.62 -10.89
C GLY A 121 8.33 1.36 -11.70
N SER A 122 8.36 0.19 -11.04
CA SER A 122 8.56 -1.11 -11.70
C SER A 122 7.37 -1.56 -12.57
N GLY A 123 6.17 -1.00 -12.36
CA GLY A 123 4.93 -1.43 -12.98
C GLY A 123 4.30 -2.71 -12.39
N VAL A 124 4.98 -3.40 -11.46
CA VAL A 124 4.45 -4.61 -10.79
C VAL A 124 3.18 -4.30 -9.98
N PHE A 125 3.08 -3.08 -9.45
CA PHE A 125 1.97 -2.61 -8.62
C PHE A 125 0.87 -1.87 -9.44
N GLY A 126 0.86 -2.05 -10.76
CA GLY A 126 -0.07 -1.39 -11.66
C GLY A 126 0.48 -0.09 -12.27
N LYS A 127 -0.41 0.64 -12.95
CA LYS A 127 -0.04 1.81 -13.76
C LYS A 127 0.19 3.10 -12.95
N THR A 128 -0.36 3.18 -11.74
CA THR A 128 -0.33 4.41 -10.92
C THR A 128 1.08 4.69 -10.43
N ARG A 129 1.61 5.87 -10.76
CA ARG A 129 2.91 6.35 -10.28
C ARG A 129 2.74 6.94 -8.87
N VAL A 130 2.76 6.09 -7.85
CA VAL A 130 2.65 6.53 -6.46
C VAL A 130 3.88 7.35 -6.07
N ALA A 131 3.65 8.44 -5.32
CA ALA A 131 4.69 9.35 -4.83
C ALA A 131 5.60 9.86 -5.96
N ALA A 132 5.01 10.16 -7.12
CA ALA A 132 5.71 10.77 -8.26
C ALA A 132 6.23 12.18 -7.92
N GLY A 133 5.56 12.86 -6.98
CA GLY A 133 6.08 14.01 -6.25
C GLY A 133 6.16 13.70 -4.76
N ILE A 134 7.10 14.34 -4.07
CA ILE A 134 7.28 14.27 -2.61
C ILE A 134 7.41 15.70 -2.09
N VAL A 135 6.59 16.05 -1.11
CA VAL A 135 6.69 17.32 -0.36
C VAL A 135 7.01 16.96 1.09
N GLY A 136 8.22 17.32 1.50
CA GLY A 136 8.82 17.04 2.81
C GLY A 136 8.97 18.28 3.67
#